data_AF-A0A8C1TBQ6-F1
#
_entry.id   AF-A0A8C1TBQ6-F1
#
_cell.length_a   1.000
_cell.length_b   1.000
_cell.length_c   1.000
_cell.angle_alpha   90.00
_cell.angle_beta   90.00
_cell.angle_gamma   90.00
#
_symmetry.space_group_name_H-M   'P 1'
#
loop_
_entity.id
_entity.type
_entity.pdbx_description
1 polymer ?
#
loop_
_entity_poly.entity_id
_entity_poly.type
_entity_poly.pdbx_seq_one_letter_code
_entity_poly.pdbx_strand_id
1 'polypeptide(L)'
;MDGVEPVLYPLLRRDLIAQGPRYVVQIGDKVIDYNEDFRLFLATRNPSPFIPPDAKSVITEVNFTTTRAGLRGQLLALTIQQEKPELESEKTKLLQQEEEKKIQLAQLEESLLETLATAQGNILENKELIESLNQTKASSALIQQSLTESHRLQTSLDQERDAYLPLAETASKMYFVITDLSKINNMYRFSLASFLRLFHRALQTEQESESTDVRISTLESRLKNMVYEYICRSLFKADQLMFALHFVKGMNPELFQENEWDVFTGLIVGDMVRKTDSQKSLREQFPSWIDQERLIAVALLKSTDSLSLSLSQVLVVQALRPDRLQSAMAAFASQALGKWMDGWMDGWMEG
;
A
#
# COMPACT_ATOMS: atom_id res chain seq x y z
N MET A 1 13.94 7.18 18.43
CA MET A 1 14.32 6.34 19.58
C MET A 1 14.62 4.96 19.07
N ASP A 2 15.84 4.47 19.30
CA ASP A 2 16.25 3.13 18.84
C ASP A 2 15.82 2.02 19.82
N GLY A 3 15.38 2.41 21.03
CA GLY A 3 14.79 1.56 22.06
C GLY A 3 14.14 2.39 23.18
N VAL A 4 13.68 1.72 24.23
CA VAL A 4 13.15 2.36 25.45
C VAL A 4 14.28 2.50 26.46
N GLU A 5 14.64 3.74 26.78
CA GLU A 5 15.69 4.04 27.76
C GLU A 5 15.25 3.63 29.19
N PRO A 6 16.11 2.94 29.98
CA PRO A 6 15.79 2.54 31.36
C PRO A 6 15.37 3.70 32.26
N VAL A 7 15.92 4.89 32.03
CA VAL A 7 15.61 6.12 32.79
C VAL A 7 14.14 6.54 32.67
N LEU A 8 13.44 6.11 31.61
CA LEU A 8 12.03 6.44 31.39
C LEU A 8 11.07 5.49 32.10
N TYR A 9 11.53 4.34 32.60
CA TYR A 9 10.63 3.34 33.20
C TYR A 9 9.80 3.88 34.38
N PRO A 10 10.36 4.65 35.34
CA PRO A 10 9.56 5.22 36.42
C PRO A 10 8.44 6.13 35.92
N LEU A 11 8.72 6.87 34.84
CA LEU A 11 7.74 7.76 34.22
C LEU A 11 6.67 6.98 33.43
N LEU A 12 7.07 5.94 32.70
CA LEU A 12 6.17 5.10 31.91
C LEU A 12 5.24 4.26 32.80
N ARG A 13 5.74 3.75 33.93
CA ARG A 13 4.96 3.00 34.93
C ARG A 13 4.09 3.87 35.81
N ARG A 14 4.31 5.19 35.80
CA ARG A 14 3.73 6.15 36.75
C ARG A 14 4.07 5.79 38.20
N ASP A 15 5.36 5.54 38.46
CA ASP A 15 5.92 5.31 39.79
C ASP A 15 5.99 6.65 40.55
N LEU A 16 4.82 7.23 40.84
CA LEU A 16 4.66 8.53 41.48
C LEU A 16 4.68 8.38 43.00
N ILE A 17 5.49 9.22 43.65
CA ILE A 17 5.59 9.29 45.11
C ILE A 17 4.83 10.54 45.58
N ALA A 18 3.87 10.37 46.49
CA ALA A 18 3.15 11.49 47.07
C ALA A 18 4.03 12.25 48.08
N GLN A 19 4.25 13.54 47.85
CA GLN A 19 4.89 14.47 48.78
C GLN A 19 3.91 15.59 49.13
N GLY A 20 3.10 15.36 50.17
CA GLY A 20 2.01 16.26 50.53
C GLY A 20 0.94 16.28 49.44
N PRO A 21 0.56 17.46 48.89
CA PRO A 21 -0.43 17.55 47.81
C PRO A 21 0.17 17.33 46.41
N ARG A 22 1.49 17.19 46.27
CA ARG A 22 2.18 17.04 44.99
C ARG A 22 2.66 15.61 44.77
N TYR A 23 2.74 15.20 43.51
CA TYR A 23 3.41 13.97 43.12
C TYR A 23 4.82 14.28 42.64
N VAL A 24 5.79 13.44 43.01
CA VAL A 24 7.16 13.50 42.49
C VAL A 24 7.50 12.18 41.83
N VAL A 25 8.36 12.22 40.81
CA VAL A 25 8.86 11.04 40.09
C VAL A 25 10.39 11.03 40.14
N GLN A 26 10.98 9.85 40.33
CA GLN A 26 12.42 9.69 40.28
C GLN A 26 12.87 9.44 38.84
N ILE A 27 13.77 10.27 38.34
CA ILE A 27 14.38 10.14 37.01
C ILE A 27 15.89 10.11 37.19
N GLY A 28 16.48 8.91 37.12
CA GLY A 28 17.87 8.68 37.48
C GLY A 28 18.12 9.04 38.95
N ASP A 29 19.04 9.97 39.18
CA ASP A 29 19.41 10.43 40.53
C ASP A 29 18.58 11.63 41.03
N LYS A 30 17.68 12.15 40.18
CA LYS A 30 16.89 13.36 40.50
C LYS A 30 15.45 13.00 40.83
N VAL A 31 14.93 13.64 41.87
CA VAL A 31 13.51 13.64 42.21
C VAL A 31 12.90 14.92 41.64
N ILE A 32 11.88 14.79 40.80
CA ILE A 32 11.29 15.90 40.04
C ILE A 32 9.78 15.93 40.29
N ASP A 33 9.22 17.13 40.50
CA ASP A 33 7.77 17.32 40.62
C ASP A 33 7.07 16.89 39.32
N TYR A 34 6.07 16.01 39.44
CA TYR A 34 5.27 15.51 38.33
C TYR A 34 4.06 16.42 38.11
N ASN A 35 3.93 16.97 36.90
CA ASN A 35 2.77 17.75 36.48
C ASN A 35 1.71 16.81 35.88
N GLU A 36 0.46 16.90 36.35
CA GLU A 36 -0.66 16.07 35.86
C GLU A 36 -1.01 16.31 34.38
N ASP A 37 -0.72 17.51 33.86
CA ASP A 37 -0.92 17.87 32.46
C ASP A 37 0.18 17.33 31.53
N PHE A 38 1.24 16.75 32.08
CA PHE A 38 2.35 16.22 31.29
C PHE A 38 1.89 15.07 30.38
N ARG A 39 2.30 15.11 29.11
CA ARG A 39 2.08 14.07 28.10
C ARG A 39 3.37 13.80 27.35
N LEU A 40 3.68 12.52 27.13
CA LEU A 40 4.89 12.07 26.43
C LEU A 40 4.52 11.32 25.15
N PHE A 41 5.10 11.74 24.03
CA PHE A 41 5.03 11.03 22.76
C PHE A 41 6.45 10.73 22.28
N LEU A 42 6.68 9.49 21.84
CA LEU A 42 7.96 9.04 21.33
C LEU A 42 7.77 8.54 19.89
N ALA A 43 8.67 8.93 18.99
CA ALA A 43 8.65 8.52 17.59
C ALA A 43 9.96 7.83 17.20
N THR A 44 9.87 6.89 16.27
CA THR A 44 11.02 6.22 15.67
C THR A 44 10.84 6.03 14.18
N ARG A 45 11.96 6.03 13.45
CA ARG A 45 12.00 5.72 12.00
C ARG A 45 12.28 4.24 11.74
N ASN A 46 12.70 3.49 12.75
CA ASN A 46 12.92 2.05 12.63
C ASN A 46 11.54 1.36 12.67
N PRO A 47 11.14 0.61 11.62
CA PRO A 47 9.84 -0.07 11.58
C PRO A 47 9.75 -1.25 12.56
N SER A 48 10.89 -1.77 13.02
CA SER A 48 10.99 -2.88 13.96
C SER A 48 11.97 -2.53 15.08
N PRO A 49 11.62 -1.57 15.96
CA PRO A 49 12.46 -1.26 17.11
C PRO A 49 12.47 -2.45 18.08
N PHE A 50 13.60 -2.71 18.72
CA PHE A 50 13.64 -3.71 19.78
C PHE A 50 12.96 -3.13 21.02
N ILE A 51 11.81 -3.71 21.39
CA ILE A 51 11.06 -3.34 22.59
C ILE A 51 10.98 -4.57 23.49
N PRO A 52 11.61 -4.54 24.68
CA PRO A 52 11.53 -5.66 25.60
C PRO A 52 10.08 -5.87 26.08
N PRO A 53 9.66 -7.11 26.40
CA PRO A 53 8.28 -7.40 26.83
C PRO A 53 7.80 -6.55 28.01
N ASP A 54 8.72 -6.22 28.94
CA ASP A 54 8.46 -5.33 30.07
C ASP A 54 8.06 -3.93 29.60
N ALA A 55 8.84 -3.30 28.70
CA ALA A 55 8.47 -2.01 28.12
C ALA A 55 7.17 -2.10 27.30
N LYS A 56 6.97 -3.18 26.56
CA LYS A 56 5.77 -3.41 25.75
C LYS A 56 4.48 -3.46 26.58
N SER A 57 4.57 -3.82 27.86
CA SER A 57 3.42 -3.84 28.77
C SER A 57 2.98 -2.44 29.22
N VAL A 58 3.87 -1.45 29.19
CA VAL A 58 3.62 -0.09 29.69
C VAL A 58 3.51 0.96 28.59
N ILE A 59 3.77 0.59 27.33
CA ILE A 59 3.67 1.48 26.18
C ILE A 59 2.64 0.95 25.17
N THR A 60 1.99 1.87 24.47
CA THR A 60 1.15 1.55 23.32
C THR A 60 1.94 1.77 22.03
N GLU A 61 2.20 0.70 21.29
CA GLU A 61 2.85 0.78 19.98
C GLU A 61 1.83 1.17 18.90
N VAL A 62 2.12 2.25 18.15
CA VAL A 62 1.29 2.69 17.02
C VAL A 62 2.12 2.61 15.75
N ASN A 63 1.70 1.75 14.81
CA ASN A 63 2.41 1.55 13.56
C ASN A 63 1.88 2.47 12.46
N PHE A 64 2.74 3.37 11.96
CA PHE A 64 2.45 4.29 10.85
C PHE A 64 2.98 3.79 9.50
N THR A 65 2.95 2.48 9.26
CA THR A 65 3.36 1.91 7.96
C THR A 65 2.34 2.24 6.88
N THR A 66 2.84 2.67 5.72
CA THR A 66 2.02 2.92 4.53
C THR A 66 1.31 1.64 4.08
N THR A 67 -0.01 1.69 3.99
CA THR A 67 -0.84 0.57 3.49
C THR A 67 -1.09 0.71 1.99
N ARG A 68 -1.43 -0.41 1.32
CA ARG A 68 -1.79 -0.40 -0.12
C ARG A 68 -2.95 0.55 -0.42
N ALA A 69 -3.99 0.53 0.39
CA ALA A 69 -5.15 1.40 0.26
C ALA A 69 -4.81 2.86 0.54
N GLY A 70 -4.01 3.14 1.58
CA GLY A 70 -3.58 4.50 1.90
C GLY A 70 -2.71 5.12 0.81
N LEU A 71 -1.75 4.36 0.27
CA LEU A 71 -0.92 4.82 -0.84
C LEU A 71 -1.73 5.03 -2.12
N ARG A 72 -2.68 4.13 -2.43
CA ARG A 72 -3.59 4.30 -3.57
C ARG A 72 -4.35 5.63 -3.47
N GLY A 73 -4.90 5.94 -2.30
CA GLY A 73 -5.61 7.21 -2.08
C GLY A 73 -4.70 8.44 -2.26
N GLN A 74 -3.46 8.37 -1.74
CA GLN A 74 -2.48 9.44 -1.92
C GLN A 74 -2.09 9.65 -3.39
N LEU A 75 -1.82 8.55 -4.11
CA LEU A 75 -1.47 8.60 -5.54
C LEU A 75 -2.63 9.13 -6.37
N LEU A 76 -3.87 8.73 -6.07
CA LEU A 76 -5.05 9.25 -6.72
C LEU A 76 -5.18 10.77 -6.50
N ALA A 77 -5.02 11.24 -5.26
CA ALA A 77 -5.06 12.67 -4.96
C ALA A 77 -4.00 13.45 -5.76
N LEU A 78 -2.77 12.94 -5.85
CA LEU A 78 -1.70 13.55 -6.65
C LEU A 78 -2.04 13.58 -8.14
N THR A 79 -2.63 12.51 -8.68
CA THR A 79 -3.07 12.47 -10.08
C THR A 79 -4.15 13.51 -10.35
N ILE A 80 -5.19 13.58 -9.51
CA ILE A 80 -6.29 14.53 -9.69
C ILE A 80 -5.80 15.97 -9.56
N GLN A 81 -4.91 16.24 -8.61
CA GLN A 81 -4.31 17.57 -8.44
C GLN A 81 -3.59 18.05 -9.71
N GLN A 82 -2.98 17.14 -10.47
CA GLN A 82 -2.26 17.47 -11.70
C GLN A 82 -3.19 17.50 -12.93
N GLU A 83 -4.04 16.49 -13.10
CA GLU A 83 -4.85 16.29 -14.30
C GLU A 83 -6.14 17.12 -14.28
N LYS A 84 -6.77 17.29 -13.10
CA LYS A 84 -8.03 18.03 -12.91
C LYS A 84 -7.98 18.87 -11.63
N PRO A 85 -7.16 19.95 -11.58
CA PRO A 85 -7.01 20.78 -10.39
C PRO A 85 -8.31 21.45 -9.94
N GLU A 86 -9.22 21.74 -10.88
CA GLU A 86 -10.55 22.30 -10.60
C GLU A 86 -11.39 21.34 -9.74
N LEU A 87 -11.37 20.05 -10.06
CA LEU A 87 -12.08 19.00 -9.33
C LEU A 87 -11.57 18.85 -7.88
N GLU A 88 -10.24 18.97 -7.69
CA GLU A 88 -9.63 18.93 -6.35
C GLU A 88 -10.01 20.17 -5.53
N SER A 89 -10.03 21.35 -6.17
CA SER A 89 -10.45 22.61 -5.54
C SER A 89 -11.92 22.55 -5.13
N GLU A 90 -12.79 22.05 -6.00
CA GLU A 90 -14.22 21.88 -5.71
C GLU A 90 -14.45 20.90 -4.55
N LYS A 91 -13.79 19.73 -4.57
CA LYS A 91 -13.89 18.78 -3.47
C LYS A 91 -13.41 19.37 -2.15
N THR A 92 -12.30 20.10 -2.16
CA THR A 92 -11.76 20.74 -0.95
C THR A 92 -12.74 21.76 -0.38
N LYS A 93 -13.33 22.60 -1.24
CA LYS A 93 -14.36 23.57 -0.83
C LYS A 93 -15.61 22.88 -0.27
N LEU A 94 -16.05 21.80 -0.91
CA LEU A 94 -17.20 21.03 -0.46
C LEU A 94 -16.98 20.43 0.92
N LEU A 95 -15.82 19.82 1.17
CA LEU A 95 -15.46 19.27 2.48
C LEU A 95 -15.39 20.34 3.57
N GLN A 96 -14.83 21.52 3.25
CA GLN A 96 -14.81 22.65 4.19
C GLN A 96 -16.23 23.10 4.55
N GLN A 97 -17.11 23.25 3.56
CA GLN A 97 -18.51 23.63 3.79
C GLN A 97 -19.29 22.56 4.57
N GLU A 98 -19.01 21.28 4.32
CA GLU A 98 -19.61 20.17 5.06
C GLU A 98 -19.20 20.20 6.54
N GLU A 99 -17.91 20.40 6.82
CA GLU A 99 -17.39 20.48 8.19
C GLU A 99 -17.96 21.70 8.93
N GLU A 100 -18.01 22.87 8.28
CA GLU A 100 -18.61 24.06 8.86
C GLU A 100 -20.09 23.83 9.21
N LYS A 101 -20.87 23.19 8.33
CA LYS A 101 -22.27 22.83 8.60
C LYS A 101 -22.42 21.82 9.73
N LYS A 102 -21.51 20.84 9.85
CA LYS A 102 -21.50 19.88 10.97
C LYS A 102 -21.24 20.59 12.30
N ILE A 103 -20.31 21.54 12.33
CA ILE A 103 -20.03 22.37 13.51
C ILE A 103 -21.26 23.21 13.87
N GLN A 104 -21.88 23.88 12.88
CA GLN A 104 -23.09 24.66 13.10
C GLN A 104 -24.26 23.80 13.63
N LEU A 105 -24.42 22.58 13.11
CA LEU A 105 -25.44 21.64 13.59
C LEU A 105 -25.19 21.27 15.06
N ALA A 106 -23.95 20.92 15.42
CA ALA A 106 -23.59 20.60 16.81
C ALA A 106 -23.82 21.79 17.77
N GLN A 107 -23.49 23.01 17.33
CA GLN A 107 -23.75 24.23 18.11
C GLN A 107 -25.24 24.51 18.31
N LEU A 108 -26.07 24.28 17.28
CA LEU A 108 -27.53 24.41 17.40
C LEU A 108 -28.10 23.37 18.36
N GLU A 109 -27.61 22.13 18.32
CA GLU A 109 -28.00 21.06 19.25
C GLU A 109 -27.60 21.38 20.69
N GLU A 110 -26.39 21.88 20.91
CA GLU A 110 -25.91 22.31 22.23
C GLU A 110 -26.71 23.49 22.77
N SER A 111 -26.97 24.51 21.95
CA SER A 111 -27.79 25.66 22.31
C SER A 111 -29.23 25.26 22.65
N LEU A 112 -29.80 24.30 21.91
CA LEU A 112 -31.13 23.75 22.20
C LEU A 112 -31.16 23.03 23.56
N LEU A 113 -30.13 22.24 23.87
CA LEU A 113 -30.00 21.56 25.17
C LEU A 113 -29.85 22.56 26.32
N GLU A 114 -29.00 23.59 26.15
CA GLU A 114 -28.81 24.65 27.13
C GLU A 114 -30.11 25.41 27.40
N THR A 115 -30.84 25.76 26.34
CA THR A 115 -32.11 26.49 26.44
C THR A 115 -33.17 25.66 27.17
N LEU A 116 -33.27 24.35 26.89
CA LEU A 116 -34.16 23.43 27.60
C LEU A 116 -33.75 23.24 29.08
N ALA A 117 -32.45 23.17 29.37
CA ALA A 117 -31.94 22.99 30.73
C ALA A 117 -32.10 24.26 31.60
N THR A 118 -31.99 25.44 30.98
CA THR A 118 -32.10 26.74 31.67
C THR A 118 -33.55 27.21 31.80
N ALA A 119 -34.49 26.61 31.07
CA ALA A 119 -35.91 26.95 31.14
C ALA A 119 -36.48 26.64 32.53
N GLN A 120 -36.77 27.69 33.31
CA GLN A 120 -37.46 27.60 34.60
C GLN A 120 -38.94 27.98 34.44
N GLY A 121 -39.84 27.23 35.09
CA GLY A 121 -41.30 27.45 35.02
C GLY A 121 -42.02 26.50 34.05
N ASN A 122 -43.27 26.82 33.70
CA ASN A 122 -44.05 26.00 32.76
C ASN A 122 -43.59 26.26 31.32
N ILE A 123 -42.77 25.35 30.78
CA ILE A 123 -42.20 25.40 29.43
C ILE A 123 -43.29 25.58 28.35
N LEU A 124 -44.49 25.05 28.58
CA LEU A 124 -45.61 25.13 27.63
C LEU A 124 -46.22 26.54 27.53
N GLU A 125 -45.99 27.42 28.50
CA GLU A 125 -46.51 28.79 28.51
C GLU A 125 -45.50 29.81 27.95
N ASN A 126 -44.23 29.42 27.85
CA ASN A 126 -43.17 30.29 27.32
C ASN A 126 -43.18 30.31 25.78
N LYS A 127 -43.96 31.23 25.21
CA LYS A 127 -44.09 31.39 23.75
C LYS A 127 -42.76 31.72 23.06
N GLU A 128 -41.87 32.49 23.69
CA GLU A 128 -40.57 32.84 23.11
C GLU A 128 -39.67 31.61 22.99
N LEU A 129 -39.68 30.75 24.01
CA LEU A 129 -38.96 29.48 23.99
C LEU A 129 -39.48 28.54 22.89
N ILE A 130 -40.80 28.42 22.75
CA ILE A 130 -41.41 27.57 21.73
C ILE A 130 -41.06 28.07 20.31
N GLU A 131 -41.06 29.39 20.10
CA GLU A 131 -40.69 29.99 18.82
C GLU A 131 -39.21 29.72 18.49
N SER A 132 -38.31 29.92 19.47
CA SER A 132 -36.88 29.65 19.33
C SER A 132 -36.59 28.16 19.05
N LEU A 133 -37.30 27.24 19.71
CA LEU A 133 -37.20 25.80 19.45
C LEU A 133 -37.68 25.44 18.04
N ASN A 134 -38.77 26.04 17.57
CA ASN A 134 -39.27 25.83 16.20
C ASN A 134 -38.29 26.37 15.15
N GLN A 135 -37.70 27.55 15.38
CA GLN A 135 -36.69 28.13 14.50
C GLN A 135 -35.41 27.26 14.46
N THR A 136 -34.95 26.80 15.61
CA THR A 136 -33.77 25.90 15.72
C THR A 136 -34.03 24.58 14.99
N LYS A 137 -35.21 23.99 15.17
CA LYS A 137 -35.63 22.77 14.46
C LYS A 137 -35.68 22.98 12.95
N ALA A 138 -36.23 24.10 12.49
CA ALA A 138 -36.28 24.42 11.07
C ALA A 138 -34.88 24.62 10.47
N SER A 139 -33.99 25.32 11.18
CA SER A 139 -32.60 25.53 10.78
C SER A 139 -31.81 24.22 10.73
N SER A 140 -31.93 23.37 11.76
CA SER A 140 -31.34 22.04 11.81
C SER A 140 -31.81 21.15 10.64
N ALA A 141 -33.12 21.17 10.32
CA ALA A 141 -33.66 20.43 9.18
C ALA A 141 -33.09 20.91 7.83
N LEU A 142 -32.93 22.24 7.66
CA LEU A 142 -32.31 22.82 6.46
C LEU A 142 -30.83 22.39 6.33
N ILE A 143 -30.08 22.45 7.43
CA ILE A 143 -28.66 22.03 7.46
C ILE A 143 -28.55 20.55 7.13
N GLN A 144 -29.41 19.70 7.70
CA GLN A 144 -29.43 18.27 7.43
C GLN A 144 -29.74 17.96 5.96
N GLN A 145 -30.69 18.69 5.36
CA GLN A 145 -30.96 18.58 3.93
C GLN A 145 -29.73 18.99 3.11
N SER A 146 -29.09 20.10 3.46
CA SER A 146 -27.90 20.57 2.75
C SER A 146 -26.71 19.61 2.89
N LEU A 147 -26.52 18.98 4.05
CA LEU A 147 -25.52 17.93 4.26
C LEU A 147 -25.81 16.71 3.38
N THR A 148 -27.08 16.34 3.23
CA THR A 148 -27.51 15.24 2.35
C THR A 148 -27.21 15.56 0.88
N GLU A 149 -27.45 16.80 0.44
CA GLU A 149 -27.11 17.27 -0.90
C GLU A 149 -25.58 17.31 -1.13
N SER A 150 -24.81 17.81 -0.16
CA SER A 150 -23.35 17.79 -0.18
C SER A 150 -22.80 16.36 -0.30
N HIS A 151 -23.37 15.40 0.42
CA HIS A 151 -22.98 13.99 0.32
C HIS A 151 -23.27 13.41 -1.08
N ARG A 152 -24.41 13.76 -1.70
CA ARG A 152 -24.71 13.33 -3.08
C ARG A 152 -23.70 13.89 -4.08
N LEU A 153 -23.37 15.18 -3.95
CA LEU A 153 -22.37 15.84 -4.79
C LEU A 153 -20.99 15.22 -4.56
N GLN A 154 -20.62 14.91 -3.33
CA GLN A 154 -19.37 14.21 -3.00
C GLN A 154 -19.28 12.85 -3.70
N THR A 155 -20.34 12.05 -3.69
CA THR A 155 -20.37 10.78 -4.43
C THR A 155 -20.20 10.98 -5.94
N SER A 156 -20.82 12.02 -6.51
CA SER A 156 -20.63 12.36 -7.92
C SER A 156 -19.19 12.76 -8.24
N LEU A 157 -18.56 13.57 -7.38
CA LEU A 157 -17.15 13.97 -7.51
C LEU A 157 -16.22 12.76 -7.37
N ASP A 158 -16.53 11.84 -6.45
CA ASP A 158 -15.75 10.62 -6.26
C ASP A 158 -15.84 9.71 -7.48
N GLN A 159 -16.99 9.59 -8.13
CA GLN A 159 -17.12 8.85 -9.40
C GLN A 159 -16.24 9.43 -10.51
N GLU A 160 -16.14 10.77 -10.59
CA GLU A 160 -15.26 11.40 -11.58
C GLU A 160 -13.77 11.18 -11.25
N ARG A 161 -13.42 11.14 -9.95
CA ARG A 161 -12.05 10.80 -9.51
C ARG A 161 -11.72 9.34 -9.79
N ASP A 162 -12.67 8.45 -9.62
CA ASP A 162 -12.49 7.01 -9.80
C ASP A 162 -12.07 6.62 -11.22
N ALA A 163 -12.29 7.49 -12.21
CA ALA A 163 -11.73 7.34 -13.55
C ALA A 163 -10.19 7.14 -13.54
N TYR A 164 -9.47 7.76 -12.60
CA TYR A 164 -8.02 7.65 -12.46
C TYR A 164 -7.57 6.60 -11.42
N LEU A 165 -8.51 5.89 -10.79
CA LEU A 165 -8.22 4.85 -9.81
C LEU A 165 -7.31 3.74 -10.36
N PRO A 166 -7.48 3.24 -11.61
CA PRO A 166 -6.62 2.19 -12.15
C PRO A 166 -5.12 2.56 -12.13
N LEU A 167 -4.78 3.79 -12.51
CA LEU A 167 -3.40 4.30 -12.48
C LEU A 167 -2.83 4.25 -11.05
N ALA A 168 -3.60 4.70 -10.07
CA ALA A 168 -3.19 4.72 -8.66
C ALA A 168 -3.03 3.30 -8.09
N GLU A 169 -3.86 2.35 -8.51
CA GLU A 169 -3.74 0.94 -8.14
C GLU A 169 -2.48 0.30 -8.72
N THR A 170 -2.25 0.48 -10.01
CA THR A 170 -1.06 0.00 -10.72
C THR A 170 0.21 0.58 -10.09
N ALA A 171 0.24 1.88 -9.81
CA ALA A 171 1.38 2.53 -9.15
C ALA A 171 1.57 2.07 -7.69
N SER A 172 0.50 1.87 -6.92
CA SER A 172 0.58 1.30 -5.57
C SER A 172 1.18 -0.11 -5.62
N LYS A 173 0.71 -0.97 -6.54
CA LYS A 173 1.28 -2.30 -6.77
C LYS A 173 2.80 -2.24 -7.04
N MET A 174 3.23 -1.37 -7.96
CA MET A 174 4.66 -1.18 -8.26
C MET A 174 5.48 -0.86 -7.00
N TYR A 175 5.01 0.08 -6.16
CA TYR A 175 5.72 0.47 -4.95
C TYR A 175 5.93 -0.72 -4.00
N PHE A 176 4.88 -1.52 -3.74
CA PHE A 176 5.03 -2.66 -2.84
C PHE A 176 5.94 -3.76 -3.40
N VAL A 177 5.89 -3.98 -4.71
CA VAL A 177 6.81 -4.91 -5.39
C VAL A 177 8.27 -4.49 -5.21
N ILE A 178 8.59 -3.20 -5.34
CA ILE A 178 9.96 -2.70 -5.13
C ILE A 178 10.36 -2.75 -3.65
N THR A 179 9.43 -2.57 -2.70
CA THR A 179 9.76 -2.66 -1.26
C THR A 179 10.12 -4.08 -0.83
N ASP A 180 9.58 -5.09 -1.52
CA ASP A 180 9.87 -6.50 -1.23
C ASP A 180 11.32 -6.89 -1.54
N LEU A 181 12.04 -6.13 -2.38
CA LEU A 181 13.46 -6.41 -2.68
C LEU A 181 14.36 -6.33 -1.45
N SER A 182 13.96 -5.59 -0.42
CA SER A 182 14.68 -5.50 0.85
C SER A 182 14.80 -6.84 1.58
N LYS A 183 13.94 -7.81 1.25
CA LYS A 183 13.97 -9.19 1.78
C LYS A 183 15.08 -10.03 1.18
N ILE A 184 15.54 -9.67 -0.02
CA ILE A 184 16.61 -10.38 -0.74
C ILE A 184 17.97 -9.80 -0.33
N ASN A 185 18.09 -8.48 -0.39
CA ASN A 185 19.27 -7.77 0.06
C ASN A 185 18.87 -6.57 0.92
N ASN A 186 19.49 -6.44 2.10
CA ASN A 186 19.20 -5.36 3.03
C ASN A 186 19.50 -3.97 2.46
N MET A 187 20.35 -3.87 1.43
CA MET A 187 20.70 -2.63 0.74
C MET A 187 19.59 -2.14 -0.21
N TYR A 188 18.69 -3.03 -0.65
CA TYR A 188 17.60 -2.70 -1.58
C TYR A 188 16.41 -2.08 -0.84
N ARG A 189 16.63 -0.90 -0.27
CA ARG A 189 15.62 -0.12 0.44
C ARG A 189 15.32 1.16 -0.32
N PHE A 190 14.10 1.24 -0.83
CA PHE A 190 13.62 2.39 -1.58
C PHE A 190 12.67 3.22 -0.73
N SER A 191 12.89 4.53 -0.70
CA SER A 191 12.01 5.44 0.06
C SER A 191 10.74 5.75 -0.72
N LEU A 192 9.60 5.85 -0.01
CA LEU A 192 8.35 6.32 -0.57
C LEU A 192 8.50 7.70 -1.23
N ALA A 193 9.27 8.59 -0.61
CA ALA A 193 9.52 9.93 -1.15
C ALA A 193 10.20 9.90 -2.53
N SER A 194 11.14 8.98 -2.76
CA SER A 194 11.75 8.78 -4.10
C SER A 194 10.73 8.29 -5.11
N PHE A 195 9.87 7.35 -4.73
CA PHE A 195 8.82 6.84 -5.59
C PHE A 195 7.81 7.94 -5.97
N LEU A 196 7.34 8.74 -5.00
CA LEU A 196 6.42 9.84 -5.25
C LEU A 196 7.02 10.91 -6.17
N ARG A 197 8.33 11.19 -6.08
CA ARG A 197 9.02 12.09 -7.04
C ARG A 197 9.03 11.53 -8.46
N LEU A 198 9.27 10.23 -8.63
CA LEU A 198 9.20 9.57 -9.94
C LEU A 198 7.78 9.60 -10.50
N PHE A 199 6.79 9.33 -9.64
CA PHE A 199 5.37 9.39 -9.99
C PHE A 199 4.98 10.79 -10.47
N HIS A 200 5.32 11.83 -9.71
CA HIS A 200 5.04 13.21 -10.10
C HIS A 200 5.71 13.59 -11.43
N ARG A 201 6.97 13.16 -11.64
CA ARG A 201 7.66 13.37 -12.91
C ARG A 201 7.02 12.62 -14.09
N ALA A 202 6.38 11.47 -13.85
CA ALA A 202 5.63 10.77 -14.88
C ALA A 202 4.37 11.58 -15.29
N LEU A 203 3.67 12.17 -14.32
CA LEU A 203 2.47 12.97 -14.52
C LEU A 203 2.72 14.31 -15.25
N GLN A 204 3.87 14.95 -15.05
CA GLN A 204 4.23 16.24 -15.68
C GLN A 204 4.41 16.19 -17.22
N THR A 205 4.05 15.08 -17.87
CA THR A 205 4.20 14.93 -19.32
C THR A 205 3.05 15.61 -20.05
N GLU A 206 3.37 16.67 -20.79
CA GLU A 206 2.47 17.31 -21.76
C GLU A 206 2.27 16.37 -22.95
N GLN A 207 1.20 15.57 -22.90
CA GLN A 207 0.78 14.77 -24.05
C GLN A 207 -0.73 14.90 -24.16
N GLU A 208 -1.19 15.67 -25.15
CA GLU A 208 -2.59 15.74 -25.51
C GLU A 208 -3.06 14.33 -25.87
N SER A 209 -4.01 13.81 -25.09
CA SER A 209 -4.56 12.48 -25.26
C SER A 209 -6.04 12.64 -25.58
N GLU A 210 -6.52 11.93 -26.60
CA GLU A 210 -7.92 12.03 -27.05
C GLU A 210 -8.92 11.46 -26.01
N SER A 211 -8.48 10.56 -25.13
CA SER A 211 -9.31 9.97 -24.06
C SER A 211 -8.53 9.74 -22.75
N THR A 212 -9.26 9.74 -21.64
CA THR A 212 -8.73 9.48 -20.29
C THR A 212 -8.11 8.08 -20.18
N ASP A 213 -8.70 7.07 -20.81
CA ASP A 213 -8.19 5.69 -20.76
C ASP A 213 -6.85 5.54 -21.49
N VAL A 214 -6.71 6.20 -22.65
CA VAL A 214 -5.44 6.24 -23.41
C VAL A 214 -4.38 7.01 -22.63
N ARG A 215 -4.77 8.11 -21.98
CA ARG A 215 -3.89 8.89 -21.10
C ARG A 215 -3.38 8.03 -19.94
N ILE A 216 -4.26 7.31 -19.25
CA ILE A 216 -3.91 6.40 -18.15
C ILE A 216 -2.94 5.32 -18.62
N SER A 217 -3.24 4.63 -19.72
CA SER A 217 -2.39 3.56 -20.27
C SER A 217 -0.99 4.06 -20.64
N THR A 218 -0.91 5.29 -21.18
CA THR A 218 0.35 5.94 -21.53
C THR A 218 1.17 6.30 -20.28
N LEU A 219 0.51 6.87 -19.28
CA LEU A 219 1.13 7.22 -17.99
C LEU A 219 1.62 5.96 -17.25
N GLU A 220 0.83 4.89 -17.23
CA GLU A 220 1.23 3.62 -16.63
C GLU A 220 2.47 3.05 -17.29
N SER A 221 2.50 3.00 -18.62
CA SER A 221 3.65 2.49 -19.39
C SER A 221 4.90 3.32 -19.11
N ARG A 222 4.79 4.65 -19.12
CA ARG A 222 5.90 5.53 -18.79
C ARG A 222 6.39 5.35 -17.36
N LEU A 223 5.48 5.26 -16.40
CA LEU A 223 5.81 5.06 -14.99
C LEU A 223 6.55 3.74 -14.78
N LYS A 224 6.08 2.64 -15.41
CA LYS A 224 6.75 1.33 -15.38
C LYS A 224 8.20 1.46 -15.85
N ASN A 225 8.44 2.15 -16.97
CA ASN A 225 9.78 2.32 -17.53
C ASN A 225 10.68 3.14 -16.60
N MET A 226 10.17 4.27 -16.10
CA MET A 226 10.91 5.14 -15.19
C MET A 226 11.27 4.45 -13.87
N VAL A 227 10.32 3.69 -13.30
CA VAL A 227 10.55 2.93 -12.07
C VAL A 227 11.57 1.83 -12.32
N TYR A 228 11.41 1.04 -13.38
CA TYR A 228 12.33 -0.06 -13.66
C TYR A 228 13.76 0.44 -13.89
N GLU A 229 13.97 1.47 -14.73
CA GLU A 229 15.30 2.04 -14.94
C GLU A 229 15.91 2.58 -13.64
N TYR A 230 15.10 3.27 -12.83
CA TYR A 230 15.58 3.83 -11.57
C TYR A 230 16.05 2.73 -10.61
N ILE A 231 15.29 1.63 -10.51
CA ILE A 231 15.65 0.50 -9.65
C ILE A 231 16.86 -0.24 -10.22
N CYS A 232 16.89 -0.57 -11.52
CA CYS A 232 18.00 -1.30 -12.13
C CYS A 232 19.36 -0.57 -12.01
N ARG A 233 19.37 0.77 -11.99
CA ARG A 233 20.60 1.55 -11.70
C ARG A 233 21.19 1.30 -10.32
N SER A 234 20.39 0.80 -9.37
CA SER A 234 20.79 0.52 -7.99
C SER A 234 21.05 -0.97 -7.71
N LEU A 235 20.65 -1.87 -8.62
CA LEU A 235 20.79 -3.31 -8.43
C LEU A 235 22.13 -3.83 -8.96
N PHE A 236 22.67 -4.85 -8.29
CA PHE A 236 23.78 -5.62 -8.83
C PHE A 236 23.36 -6.31 -10.13
N LYS A 237 24.34 -6.52 -11.02
CA LYS A 237 24.08 -7.14 -12.32
C LYS A 237 23.38 -8.51 -12.20
N ALA A 238 23.81 -9.32 -11.24
CA ALA A 238 23.25 -10.64 -10.98
C ALA A 238 21.76 -10.62 -10.58
N ASP A 239 21.30 -9.54 -9.94
CA ASP A 239 19.96 -9.45 -9.36
C ASP A 239 18.93 -8.86 -10.34
N GLN A 240 19.36 -8.35 -11.50
CA GLN A 240 18.46 -7.66 -12.42
C GLN A 240 17.44 -8.58 -13.08
N LEU A 241 17.86 -9.79 -13.50
CA LEU A 241 16.94 -10.77 -14.06
C LEU A 241 15.92 -11.24 -13.02
N MET A 242 16.37 -11.43 -11.78
CA MET A 242 15.47 -11.74 -10.66
C MET A 242 14.44 -10.63 -10.46
N PHE A 243 14.89 -9.37 -10.42
CA PHE A 243 13.99 -8.23 -10.29
C PHE A 243 12.99 -8.15 -11.45
N ALA A 244 13.44 -8.35 -12.69
CA ALA A 244 12.58 -8.33 -13.87
C ALA A 244 11.44 -9.34 -13.75
N LEU A 245 11.74 -10.59 -13.37
CA LEU A 245 10.71 -11.61 -13.17
C LEU A 245 9.78 -11.34 -11.98
N HIS A 246 10.34 -10.88 -10.85
CA HIS A 246 9.55 -10.50 -9.68
C HIS A 246 8.61 -9.32 -10.01
N PHE A 247 9.09 -8.36 -10.80
CA PHE A 247 8.33 -7.22 -11.25
C PHE A 247 7.20 -7.63 -12.19
N VAL A 248 7.45 -8.51 -13.17
CA VAL A 248 6.40 -9.08 -14.04
C VAL A 248 5.34 -9.80 -13.21
N LYS A 249 5.75 -10.67 -12.28
CA LYS A 249 4.82 -11.39 -11.41
C LYS A 249 3.95 -10.45 -10.59
N GLY A 250 4.56 -9.42 -9.99
CA GLY A 250 3.85 -8.47 -9.15
C GLY A 250 2.88 -7.57 -9.91
N MET A 251 3.21 -7.23 -11.16
CA MET A 251 2.41 -6.33 -11.99
C MET A 251 1.31 -7.05 -12.76
N ASN A 252 1.59 -8.24 -13.26
CA ASN A 252 0.71 -9.00 -14.14
C ASN A 252 0.53 -10.43 -13.61
N PRO A 253 -0.10 -10.61 -12.43
CA PRO A 253 -0.35 -11.93 -11.87
C PRO A 253 -1.24 -12.79 -12.77
N GLU A 254 -2.07 -12.17 -13.61
CA GLU A 254 -2.95 -12.82 -14.58
C GLU A 254 -2.21 -13.59 -15.68
N LEU A 255 -0.93 -13.27 -15.90
CA LEU A 255 -0.09 -14.03 -16.83
C LEU A 255 0.30 -15.40 -16.26
N PHE A 256 0.16 -15.63 -14.96
CA PHE A 256 0.58 -16.87 -14.32
C PHE A 256 -0.64 -17.69 -13.96
N GLN A 257 -0.65 -18.95 -14.38
CA GLN A 257 -1.71 -19.85 -13.97
C GLN A 257 -1.53 -20.29 -12.51
N GLU A 258 -2.58 -20.85 -11.93
CA GLU A 258 -2.52 -21.41 -10.58
C GLU A 258 -1.37 -22.41 -10.49
N ASN A 259 -0.54 -22.26 -9.45
CA ASN A 259 0.60 -23.12 -9.14
C ASN A 259 1.78 -23.09 -10.15
N GLU A 260 1.66 -22.42 -11.30
CA GLU A 260 2.72 -22.36 -12.34
C GLU A 260 4.02 -21.75 -11.80
N TRP A 261 3.90 -20.67 -11.01
CA TRP A 261 5.03 -20.02 -10.37
C TRP A 261 5.68 -20.90 -9.29
N ASP A 262 4.88 -21.68 -8.58
CA ASP A 262 5.36 -22.53 -7.49
C ASP A 262 6.06 -23.78 -8.05
N VAL A 263 5.65 -24.26 -9.23
CA VAL A 263 6.41 -25.23 -10.03
C VAL A 263 7.73 -24.63 -10.50
N PHE A 264 7.71 -23.41 -11.07
CA PHE A 264 8.92 -22.73 -11.55
C PHE A 264 9.98 -22.57 -10.45
N THR A 265 9.54 -22.14 -9.27
CA THR A 265 10.41 -21.95 -8.10
C THR A 265 10.77 -23.25 -7.37
N GLY A 266 10.14 -24.37 -7.74
CA GLY A 266 10.43 -25.69 -7.18
C GLY A 266 9.76 -25.99 -5.83
N LEU A 267 8.81 -25.17 -5.38
CA LEU A 267 8.10 -25.37 -4.11
C LEU A 267 7.20 -26.61 -4.12
N ILE A 268 6.62 -26.96 -5.27
CA ILE A 268 5.69 -28.09 -5.44
C ILE A 268 6.42 -29.45 -5.55
N VAL A 269 7.74 -29.43 -5.78
CA VAL A 269 8.55 -30.64 -6.03
C VAL A 269 8.55 -31.60 -4.82
N GLY A 270 8.42 -31.08 -3.60
CA GLY A 270 8.50 -31.89 -2.38
C GLY A 270 7.34 -32.88 -2.15
N ASP A 271 6.12 -32.51 -2.55
CA ASP A 271 4.91 -33.28 -2.21
C ASP A 271 4.48 -34.27 -3.30
N MET A 272 4.75 -33.99 -4.58
CA MET A 272 4.43 -34.91 -5.68
C MET A 272 5.46 -36.04 -5.82
N VAL A 273 6.76 -35.76 -5.61
CA VAL A 273 7.83 -36.78 -5.68
C VAL A 273 7.67 -37.86 -4.60
N ARG A 274 6.99 -37.54 -3.48
CA ARG A 274 6.66 -38.53 -2.43
C ARG A 274 5.50 -39.46 -2.80
N LYS A 275 4.65 -39.09 -3.76
CA LYS A 275 3.48 -39.86 -4.18
C LYS A 275 3.69 -40.66 -5.47
N THR A 276 4.66 -40.31 -6.31
CA THR A 276 4.93 -41.03 -7.56
C THR A 276 6.00 -42.08 -7.36
N ASP A 277 5.63 -43.33 -7.62
CA ASP A 277 6.42 -44.54 -7.49
C ASP A 277 7.85 -44.42 -8.06
N SER A 278 8.75 -45.20 -7.45
CA SER A 278 10.14 -45.45 -7.85
C SER A 278 10.48 -45.09 -9.31
N GLN A 279 11.55 -44.31 -9.53
CA GLN A 279 12.08 -43.81 -10.83
C GLN A 279 11.98 -44.76 -12.05
N LYS A 280 11.89 -46.07 -11.84
CA LYS A 280 11.61 -47.08 -12.87
C LYS A 280 10.25 -46.91 -13.55
N SER A 281 9.16 -46.61 -12.83
CA SER A 281 7.81 -46.44 -13.40
C SER A 281 7.72 -45.18 -14.28
N LEU A 282 8.45 -44.13 -13.92
CA LEU A 282 8.56 -42.90 -14.70
C LEU A 282 9.32 -43.12 -16.01
N ARG A 283 10.37 -43.95 -16.01
CA ARG A 283 11.15 -44.24 -17.24
C ARG A 283 10.32 -44.95 -18.31
N GLU A 284 9.32 -45.73 -17.93
CA GLU A 284 8.43 -46.43 -18.86
C GLU A 284 7.41 -45.49 -19.51
N GLN A 285 7.12 -44.34 -18.90
CA GLN A 285 6.12 -43.38 -19.39
C GLN A 285 6.69 -42.31 -20.33
N PHE A 286 8.01 -42.13 -20.37
CA PHE A 286 8.66 -41.04 -21.10
C PHE A 286 9.63 -41.57 -22.18
N PRO A 287 9.83 -40.82 -23.29
CA PRO A 287 10.73 -41.21 -24.35
C PRO A 287 12.18 -41.45 -23.89
N SER A 288 12.86 -42.40 -24.54
CA SER A 288 14.23 -42.82 -24.18
C SER A 288 15.30 -41.73 -24.39
N TRP A 289 15.00 -40.70 -25.19
CA TRP A 289 15.90 -39.57 -25.48
C TRP A 289 15.98 -38.53 -24.35
N ILE A 290 15.10 -38.60 -23.35
CA ILE A 290 15.14 -37.71 -22.19
C ILE A 290 16.14 -38.27 -21.18
N ASP A 291 17.04 -37.42 -20.68
CA ASP A 291 18.01 -37.82 -19.65
C ASP A 291 17.30 -38.21 -18.35
N GLN A 292 17.85 -39.21 -17.65
CA GLN A 292 17.24 -39.77 -16.43
C GLN A 292 17.09 -38.72 -15.32
N GLU A 293 18.00 -37.75 -15.25
CA GLU A 293 17.97 -36.63 -14.31
C GLU A 293 16.81 -35.66 -14.57
N ARG A 294 16.22 -35.68 -15.78
CA ARG A 294 15.18 -34.73 -16.21
C ARG A 294 13.76 -35.30 -16.14
N LEU A 295 13.61 -36.61 -15.91
CA LEU A 295 12.31 -37.28 -15.89
C LEU A 295 11.35 -36.70 -14.85
N ILE A 296 11.86 -36.30 -13.68
CA ILE A 296 11.03 -35.70 -12.61
C ILE A 296 10.52 -34.33 -13.04
N ALA A 297 11.36 -33.50 -13.64
CA ALA A 297 10.99 -32.17 -14.12
C ALA A 297 9.96 -32.23 -15.26
N VAL A 298 10.12 -33.18 -16.19
CA VAL A 298 9.18 -33.38 -17.30
C VAL A 298 7.84 -33.96 -16.80
N ALA A 299 7.87 -34.83 -15.79
CA ALA A 299 6.65 -35.34 -15.16
C ALA A 299 5.84 -34.23 -14.46
N LEU A 300 6.52 -33.30 -13.78
CA LEU A 300 5.88 -32.13 -13.17
C LEU A 300 5.25 -31.22 -14.23
N LEU A 301 5.95 -30.95 -15.33
CA LEU A 301 5.42 -30.16 -16.43
C LEU A 301 4.15 -30.78 -17.04
N LYS A 302 4.11 -32.11 -17.21
CA LYS A 302 2.94 -32.82 -17.76
C LYS A 302 1.71 -32.71 -16.86
N SER A 303 1.90 -32.52 -15.54
CA SER A 303 0.78 -32.34 -14.61
C SER A 303 0.19 -30.92 -14.62
N THR A 304 0.91 -29.97 -15.22
CA THR A 304 0.45 -28.60 -15.43
C THR A 304 -0.26 -28.53 -16.79
N ASP A 305 -1.54 -28.92 -16.79
CA ASP A 305 -2.41 -28.87 -17.97
C ASP A 305 -2.75 -27.42 -18.35
N SER A 306 -1.82 -26.70 -18.98
CA SER A 306 -2.11 -25.87 -20.16
C SER A 306 -0.90 -25.05 -20.61
N LEU A 307 -0.48 -25.33 -21.85
CA LEU A 307 0.52 -24.55 -22.58
C LEU A 307 -0.18 -23.37 -23.29
N SER A 308 -0.60 -22.35 -22.56
CA SER A 308 -0.90 -21.04 -23.16
C SER A 308 0.33 -20.12 -23.04
N LEU A 309 0.29 -18.94 -23.68
CA LEU A 309 1.43 -18.07 -24.05
C LEU A 309 2.32 -17.53 -22.90
N SER A 310 2.14 -18.00 -21.67
CA SER A 310 2.78 -17.55 -20.45
C SER A 310 3.98 -18.43 -20.03
N LEU A 311 4.52 -18.24 -18.80
CA LEU A 311 5.74 -18.83 -18.22
C LEU A 311 6.01 -20.31 -18.58
N SER A 312 4.99 -21.07 -18.93
CA SER A 312 4.98 -22.38 -19.58
C SER A 312 6.11 -22.63 -20.57
N GLN A 313 6.46 -21.68 -21.47
CA GLN A 313 7.61 -21.87 -22.36
C GLN A 313 8.94 -21.91 -21.59
N VAL A 314 9.09 -21.06 -20.58
CA VAL A 314 10.24 -21.04 -19.68
C VAL A 314 10.29 -22.33 -18.85
N LEU A 315 9.15 -22.86 -18.41
CA LEU A 315 9.05 -24.15 -17.72
C LEU A 315 9.50 -25.33 -18.59
N VAL A 316 9.12 -25.35 -19.87
CA VAL A 316 9.60 -26.34 -20.85
C VAL A 316 11.12 -26.26 -20.98
N VAL A 317 11.67 -25.06 -21.10
CA VAL A 317 13.12 -24.84 -21.19
C VAL A 317 13.82 -25.26 -19.90
N GLN A 318 13.25 -24.96 -18.72
CA GLN A 318 13.78 -25.39 -17.43
C GLN A 318 13.83 -26.91 -17.30
N ALA A 319 12.82 -27.61 -17.82
CA ALA A 319 12.74 -29.07 -17.76
C ALA A 319 13.68 -29.76 -18.75
N LEU A 320 13.83 -29.23 -19.98
CA LEU A 320 14.55 -29.90 -21.07
C LEU A 320 15.95 -29.34 -21.37
N ARG A 321 16.15 -28.02 -21.24
CA ARG A 321 17.35 -27.29 -21.68
C ARG A 321 17.72 -26.17 -20.70
N PRO A 322 18.25 -26.50 -19.51
CA PRO A 322 18.61 -25.51 -18.50
C PRO A 322 19.73 -24.56 -18.96
N ASP A 323 20.53 -24.96 -19.95
CA ASP A 323 21.54 -24.12 -20.62
C ASP A 323 20.94 -22.89 -21.31
N ARG A 324 19.66 -22.92 -21.67
CA ARG A 324 18.93 -21.80 -22.31
C ARG A 324 18.00 -21.06 -21.37
N LEU A 325 17.96 -21.43 -20.09
CA LEU A 325 17.00 -20.90 -19.12
C LEU A 325 17.14 -19.38 -18.92
N GLN A 326 18.38 -18.88 -18.81
CA GLN A 326 18.64 -17.45 -18.62
C GLN A 326 18.11 -16.63 -19.81
N SER A 327 18.39 -17.04 -21.04
CA SER A 327 17.89 -16.37 -22.25
C SER A 327 16.36 -16.46 -22.35
N ALA A 328 15.76 -17.60 -21.99
CA ALA A 328 14.32 -17.76 -21.99
C ALA A 328 13.62 -16.85 -20.95
N MET A 329 14.18 -16.74 -19.74
CA MET A 329 13.69 -15.84 -18.69
C MET A 329 13.79 -14.36 -19.13
N ALA A 330 14.90 -13.99 -19.77
CA ALA A 330 15.09 -12.63 -20.29
C ALA A 330 14.09 -12.30 -21.41
N ALA A 331 13.91 -13.21 -22.38
CA ALA A 331 12.93 -13.04 -23.45
C ALA A 331 11.50 -12.91 -22.91
N PHE A 332 11.13 -13.75 -21.94
CA PHE A 332 9.83 -13.68 -21.26
C PHE A 332 9.63 -12.32 -20.56
N ALA A 333 10.63 -11.87 -19.78
CA ALA A 333 10.55 -10.58 -19.11
C ALA A 333 10.44 -9.42 -20.10
N SER A 334 11.16 -9.48 -21.24
CA SER A 334 11.11 -8.44 -22.27
C SER A 334 9.73 -8.36 -22.93
N GLN A 335 9.16 -9.52 -23.26
CA GLN A 335 7.84 -9.60 -23.85
C GLN A 335 6.75 -9.09 -22.90
N ALA A 336 6.86 -9.40 -21.60
CA ALA A 336 5.89 -9.00 -20.59
C ALA A 336 5.98 -7.52 -20.20
N LEU A 337 7.18 -6.94 -20.15
CA LEU A 337 7.39 -5.54 -19.77
C LEU A 337 7.39 -4.57 -20.97
N GLY A 338 7.51 -5.10 -22.19
CA GLY A 338 7.41 -4.38 -23.46
C GLY A 338 8.77 -4.15 -24.13
N LYS A 339 8.72 -3.90 -25.45
CA LYS A 339 9.88 -3.80 -26.37
C LYS A 339 10.99 -2.80 -26.01
N TRP A 340 10.75 -1.88 -25.08
CA TRP A 340 11.77 -0.92 -24.64
C TRP A 340 12.88 -1.59 -23.80
N MET A 341 12.66 -2.83 -23.33
CA MET A 341 13.68 -3.63 -22.67
C MET A 341 14.65 -4.33 -23.61
N ASP A 342 14.33 -4.51 -24.90
CA ASP A 342 15.17 -5.27 -25.83
C ASP A 342 16.57 -4.65 -25.93
N GLY A 343 16.66 -3.33 -26.11
CA GLY A 343 17.94 -2.62 -26.16
C GLY A 343 18.67 -2.50 -24.82
N TRP A 344 17.95 -2.63 -23.70
CA TRP A 344 18.59 -2.69 -22.39
C TRP A 344 19.18 -4.09 -22.14
N MET A 345 18.43 -5.16 -22.42
CA MET A 345 18.80 -6.57 -22.17
C MET A 345 19.88 -7.12 -23.12
N ASP A 346 19.99 -6.62 -24.35
CA ASP A 346 21.06 -7.02 -25.26
C ASP A 346 22.46 -6.69 -24.67
N GLY A 347 22.60 -5.57 -23.96
CA GLY A 347 23.81 -5.23 -23.22
C GLY A 347 24.10 -6.11 -21.99
N TRP A 348 23.16 -6.96 -21.56
CA TRP A 348 23.31 -7.91 -20.45
C TRP A 348 23.79 -9.27 -20.93
N MET A 349 23.38 -9.69 -22.13
CA MET A 349 23.76 -11.00 -22.68
C MET A 349 25.17 -11.01 -23.28
N GLU A 350 25.77 -9.84 -23.53
CA GLU A 350 27.13 -9.68 -24.05
C GLU A 350 28.22 -9.53 -22.97
N GLY A 351 27.86 -9.53 -21.67
CA GLY A 351 28.75 -9.17 -20.55
C GLY A 351 29.26 -10.33 -19.70
#